data_AF-A0A8J7B4P8-F1
#
_entry.id   AF-A0A8J7B4P8-F1
#
_cell.length_a   1.000
_cell.length_b   1.000
_cell.length_c   1.000
_cell.angle_alpha   90.00
_cell.angle_beta   90.00
_cell.angle_gamma   90.00
#
_symmetry.space_group_name_H-M   'P 1'
#
loop_
_entity.id
_entity.type
_entity.pdbx_description
1 polymer ?
#
loop_
_entity_poly.entity_id
_entity_poly.type
_entity_poly.pdbx_seq_one_letter_code
_entity_poly.pdbx_strand_id
1 'polypeptide(L)'
;MSLSTEHLNRCIATLESSLHLLQGVSSERIEYEVFRNAVIKGFELTLETSGKLLRRALKAFGGNPRQVDQLIYKDLLRQAGKYGLMDTDAIERWFSYRDNRNTTAHDYGEGFAEETLKILPSFIQDARELSNALCERFSGSNDL
;
A
#
# COMPACT_ATOMS: atom_id res chain seq x y z
N MET A 1 13.77 -14.12 -11.19
CA MET A 1 12.52 -14.33 -10.41
C MET A 1 11.53 -13.30 -10.89
N SER A 2 10.39 -13.70 -11.47
CA SER A 2 9.35 -12.75 -11.86
C SER A 2 8.50 -12.37 -10.65
N LEU A 3 8.38 -11.06 -10.40
CA LEU A 3 7.50 -10.52 -9.36
C LEU A 3 6.30 -9.88 -10.06
N SER A 4 5.13 -10.52 -10.01
CA SER A 4 3.91 -9.93 -10.57
C SER A 4 3.33 -8.87 -9.63
N THR A 5 3.02 -7.70 -10.20
CA THR A 5 2.36 -6.57 -9.51
C THR A 5 0.85 -6.51 -9.82
N GLU A 6 0.32 -7.45 -10.59
CA GLU A 6 -1.09 -7.47 -11.03
C GLU A 6 -2.08 -7.40 -9.87
N HIS A 7 -1.84 -8.20 -8.81
CA HIS A 7 -2.70 -8.19 -7.63
C HIS A 7 -2.67 -6.84 -6.90
N LEU A 8 -1.49 -6.20 -6.82
CA LEU A 8 -1.37 -4.86 -6.23
C LEU A 8 -2.15 -3.84 -7.06
N ASN A 9 -2.00 -3.87 -8.39
CA ASN A 9 -2.73 -2.98 -9.30
C ASN A 9 -4.25 -3.14 -9.16
N ARG A 10 -4.73 -4.38 -8.99
CA ARG A 10 -6.15 -4.67 -8.73
C ARG A 10 -6.63 -4.07 -7.40
N CYS A 11 -5.81 -4.16 -6.35
CA CYS A 11 -6.12 -3.58 -5.04
C CYS A 11 -6.20 -2.05 -5.12
N ILE A 12 -5.21 -1.42 -5.76
CA ILE A 12 -5.15 0.04 -6.00
C ILE A 12 -6.40 0.51 -6.74
N ALA A 13 -6.75 -0.15 -7.86
CA ALA A 13 -7.91 0.23 -8.66
C ALA A 13 -9.23 0.09 -7.89
N THR A 14 -9.35 -0.96 -7.06
CA THR A 14 -10.52 -1.16 -6.21
C THR A 14 -10.64 -0.09 -5.13
N LEU A 15 -9.53 0.26 -4.49
CA LEU A 15 -9.47 1.32 -3.49
C LEU A 15 -9.86 2.68 -4.08
N GLU A 16 -9.27 3.05 -5.21
CA GLU A 16 -9.56 4.30 -5.91
C GLU A 16 -11.03 4.39 -6.35
N SER A 17 -11.58 3.30 -6.90
CA SER A 17 -12.99 3.24 -7.28
C SER A 17 -13.91 3.40 -6.06
N SER A 18 -13.58 2.73 -4.95
CA SER A 18 -14.36 2.84 -3.71
C SER A 18 -14.33 4.24 -3.13
N LEU A 19 -13.17 4.91 -3.20
CA LEU A 19 -13.01 6.30 -2.77
C LEU A 19 -13.83 7.26 -3.62
N HIS A 20 -13.80 7.08 -4.95
CA HIS A 20 -14.60 7.89 -5.85
C HIS A 20 -16.11 7.73 -5.60
N LEU A 21 -16.58 6.49 -5.40
CA LEU A 21 -17.98 6.22 -5.07
C LEU A 21 -18.38 6.86 -3.74
N LEU A 22 -17.53 6.77 -2.71
CA LEU A 22 -17.77 7.40 -1.42
C LEU A 22 -17.93 8.92 -1.53
N GLN A 23 -17.09 9.59 -2.33
CA GLN A 23 -17.13 11.05 -2.54
C GLN A 23 -18.42 11.53 -3.22
N GLY A 24 -19.09 10.65 -3.97
CA GLY A 24 -20.34 10.96 -4.67
C GLY A 24 -21.61 10.76 -3.82
N VAL A 25 -21.49 10.30 -2.57
CA VAL A 25 -22.63 9.94 -1.72
C VAL A 25 -22.70 10.81 -0.48
N SER A 26 -23.91 11.28 -0.15
CA SER A 26 -24.18 12.00 1.10
C SER A 26 -23.95 11.10 2.33
N SER A 27 -23.39 11.64 3.40
CA SER A 27 -23.16 10.94 4.66
C SER A 27 -24.43 10.41 5.34
N GLU A 28 -25.61 10.90 4.95
CA GLU A 28 -26.91 10.46 5.47
C GLU A 28 -27.42 9.15 4.84
N ARG A 29 -26.76 8.69 3.78
CA ARG A 29 -27.16 7.51 2.99
C ARG A 29 -26.42 6.27 3.49
N ILE A 30 -27.10 5.11 3.53
CA ILE A 30 -26.47 3.84 3.92
C ILE A 30 -25.31 3.47 2.99
N GLU A 31 -25.39 3.87 1.72
CA GLU A 31 -24.34 3.68 0.74
C GLU A 31 -23.02 4.34 1.16
N TYR A 32 -23.06 5.45 1.92
CA TYR A 32 -21.87 6.09 2.46
C TYR A 32 -21.13 5.15 3.41
N GLU A 33 -21.85 4.48 4.31
CA GLU A 33 -21.24 3.53 5.24
C GLU A 33 -20.67 2.31 4.53
N VAL A 34 -21.39 1.81 3.52
CA VAL A 34 -20.95 0.68 2.69
C VAL A 34 -19.65 1.03 1.96
N PHE A 35 -19.59 2.19 1.30
CA PHE A 35 -18.39 2.61 0.57
C PHE A 35 -17.26 3.00 1.51
N ARG A 36 -17.55 3.58 2.67
CA ARG A 36 -16.56 3.85 3.73
C ARG A 36 -15.86 2.57 4.17
N ASN A 37 -16.64 1.52 4.46
CA ASN A 37 -16.08 0.22 4.84
C ASN A 37 -15.24 -0.40 3.72
N ALA A 38 -15.69 -0.27 2.46
CA ALA A 38 -14.94 -0.72 1.29
C ALA A 38 -13.59 0.04 1.15
N VAL A 39 -13.57 1.35 1.37
CA VAL A 39 -12.35 2.17 1.35
C VAL A 39 -11.37 1.74 2.45
N ILE A 40 -11.83 1.57 3.69
CA ILE A 40 -10.98 1.09 4.80
C ILE A 40 -10.34 -0.24 4.43
N LYS A 41 -11.16 -1.19 3.96
CA LYS A 41 -10.65 -2.52 3.62
C LYS A 41 -9.70 -2.47 2.42
N GLY A 42 -10.00 -1.63 1.44
CA GLY A 42 -9.13 -1.39 0.28
C GLY A 42 -7.77 -0.82 0.68
N PHE A 43 -7.75 0.13 1.62
CA PHE A 43 -6.52 0.70 2.16
C PHE A 43 -5.66 -0.36 2.85
N GLU A 44 -6.25 -1.12 3.78
CA GLU A 44 -5.57 -2.20 4.49
C GLU A 44 -4.98 -3.23 3.53
N LEU A 45 -5.78 -3.70 2.57
CA LEU A 45 -5.40 -4.73 1.62
C LEU A 45 -4.27 -4.25 0.70
N THR A 46 -4.34 -3.00 0.23
CA THR A 46 -3.30 -2.40 -0.60
C THR A 46 -2.00 -2.28 0.17
N LEU A 47 -2.04 -1.76 1.41
CA LEU A 47 -0.86 -1.58 2.26
C LEU A 47 -0.17 -2.92 2.60
N GLU A 48 -0.97 -3.95 2.90
CA GLU A 48 -0.49 -5.30 3.17
C GLU A 48 0.15 -5.92 1.92
N THR A 49 -0.52 -5.84 0.77
CA THR A 49 -0.04 -6.38 -0.50
C THR A 49 1.27 -5.73 -0.92
N SER A 50 1.38 -4.41 -0.82
CA SER A 50 2.62 -3.69 -1.07
C SER A 50 3.77 -4.17 -0.17
N GLY A 51 3.52 -4.35 1.13
CA GLY A 51 4.51 -4.88 2.05
C GLY A 51 4.96 -6.30 1.72
N LYS A 52 4.04 -7.18 1.29
CA LYS A 52 4.37 -8.55 0.86
C LYS A 52 5.24 -8.54 -0.40
N LEU A 53 4.91 -7.68 -1.37
CA LEU A 53 5.70 -7.55 -2.60
C LEU A 53 7.09 -6.96 -2.32
N LEU A 54 7.20 -5.91 -1.51
CA LEU A 54 8.47 -5.35 -1.06
C LEU A 54 9.35 -6.42 -0.40
N ARG A 55 8.78 -7.23 0.49
CA ARG A 55 9.52 -8.33 1.14
C ARG A 55 10.04 -9.35 0.15
N ARG A 56 9.22 -9.74 -0.84
CA ARG A 56 9.64 -10.65 -1.91
C ARG A 56 10.74 -10.04 -2.77
N ALA A 57 10.63 -8.76 -3.13
CA ALA A 57 11.64 -8.02 -3.87
C ALA A 57 12.98 -7.97 -3.11
N LEU A 58 12.95 -7.63 -1.81
CA LEU A 58 14.15 -7.58 -0.96
C LEU A 58 14.88 -8.92 -0.83
N LYS A 59 14.15 -10.04 -0.84
CA LYS A 59 14.76 -11.37 -0.88
C LYS A 59 15.55 -11.62 -2.18
N ALA A 60 15.18 -10.97 -3.28
CA ALA A 60 15.83 -11.15 -4.56
C ALA A 60 17.11 -10.30 -4.74
N PHE A 61 17.32 -9.26 -3.92
CA PHE A 61 18.51 -8.39 -4.01
C PHE A 61 19.80 -8.96 -3.40
N GLY A 62 19.76 -10.17 -2.84
CA GLY A 62 20.98 -10.88 -2.39
C GLY A 62 21.24 -10.86 -0.88
N GLY A 63 20.27 -10.42 -0.06
CA GLY A 63 20.33 -10.61 1.39
C GLY A 63 19.98 -12.03 1.83
N ASN A 64 20.36 -12.40 3.06
CA ASN A 64 19.90 -13.64 3.69
C ASN A 64 18.36 -13.62 3.78
N PRO A 65 17.63 -14.49 3.06
CA PRO A 65 16.17 -14.43 3.02
C PRO A 65 15.51 -14.54 4.40
N ARG A 66 16.18 -15.23 5.34
CA ARG A 66 15.72 -15.35 6.74
C ARG A 66 15.80 -14.02 7.49
N GLN A 67 16.80 -13.19 7.23
CA GLN A 67 16.88 -11.85 7.81
C GLN A 67 15.77 -10.96 7.27
N VAL A 68 15.48 -11.06 5.96
CA VAL A 68 14.38 -10.31 5.35
C VAL A 68 13.03 -10.70 5.95
N ASP A 69 12.83 -11.96 6.33
CA ASP A 69 11.59 -12.41 6.99
C ASP A 69 11.39 -11.85 8.40
N GLN A 70 12.47 -11.48 9.09
CA GLN A 70 12.42 -10.92 10.44
C GLN A 70 12.17 -9.41 10.45
N LEU A 71 12.29 -8.73 9.30
CA LEU A 71 12.10 -7.27 9.22
C LEU A 71 10.65 -6.89 9.56
N ILE A 72 10.48 -5.99 10.52
CA ILE A 72 9.21 -5.30 10.73
C ILE A 72 8.93 -4.32 9.58
N TYR A 73 7.70 -3.84 9.48
CA TYR A 73 7.26 -3.04 8.32
C TYR A 73 8.12 -1.77 8.10
N LYS A 74 8.48 -1.04 9.15
CA LYS A 74 9.31 0.16 9.02
C LYS A 74 10.73 -0.17 8.56
N ASP A 75 11.33 -1.26 9.06
CA ASP A 75 12.66 -1.69 8.63
C ASP A 75 12.67 -2.21 7.18
N LEU A 76 11.56 -2.83 6.75
CA LEU A 76 11.35 -3.24 5.38
C LEU A 76 11.43 -2.05 4.42
N LEU A 77 10.75 -0.94 4.74
CA LEU A 77 10.77 0.29 3.93
C LEU A 77 12.16 0.92 3.90
N ARG A 78 12.86 0.97 5.04
CA ARG A 78 14.24 1.48 5.09
C ARG A 78 15.19 0.65 4.21
N GLN A 79 15.03 -0.67 4.19
CA GLN A 79 15.78 -1.54 3.29
C GLN A 79 15.41 -1.29 1.83
N ALA A 80 14.13 -1.11 1.50
CA ALA A 80 13.69 -0.76 0.15
C ALA A 80 14.39 0.52 -0.36
N GLY A 81 14.54 1.53 0.50
CA GLY A 81 15.31 2.75 0.18
C GLY A 81 16.78 2.50 -0.14
N LYS A 82 17.45 1.62 0.62
CA LYS A 82 18.86 1.26 0.37
C LYS A 82 19.08 0.63 -1.01
N TYR A 83 18.09 -0.08 -1.54
CA TYR A 83 18.13 -0.70 -2.87
C TYR A 83 17.54 0.19 -3.97
N GLY A 84 17.19 1.45 -3.66
CA GLY A 84 16.67 2.41 -4.62
C GLY A 84 15.24 2.13 -5.10
N LEU A 85 14.45 1.35 -4.37
CA LEU A 85 13.04 1.11 -4.69
C LEU A 85 12.12 2.26 -4.27
N MET A 86 12.56 3.07 -3.31
CA MET A 86 11.80 4.17 -2.72
C MET A 86 12.79 5.28 -2.31
N ASP A 87 12.42 6.53 -2.47
CA ASP A 87 13.18 7.64 -1.90
C ASP A 87 12.85 7.86 -0.41
N THR A 88 13.58 8.77 0.23
CA THR A 88 13.41 9.04 1.67
C THR A 88 12.05 9.66 1.98
N ASP A 89 11.54 10.53 1.11
CA ASP A 89 10.24 11.20 1.32
C ASP A 89 9.09 10.20 1.22
N ALA A 90 9.16 9.28 0.26
CA ALA A 90 8.23 8.17 0.12
C ALA A 90 8.27 7.28 1.38
N ILE A 91 9.45 6.94 1.90
CA ILE A 91 9.55 6.12 3.12
C ILE A 91 8.82 6.77 4.31
N GLU A 92 9.00 8.08 4.52
CA GLU A 92 8.34 8.81 5.61
C GLU A 92 6.81 8.88 5.41
N ARG A 93 6.34 9.06 4.16
CA ARG A 93 4.90 8.93 3.85
C ARG A 93 4.36 7.54 4.18
N TRP A 94 5.09 6.48 3.82
CA TRP A 94 4.70 5.10 4.11
C TRP A 94 4.71 4.74 5.59
N PHE A 95 5.57 5.36 6.40
CA PHE A 95 5.47 5.26 7.86
C PHE A 95 4.15 5.85 8.35
N SER A 96 3.78 7.02 7.84
CA SER A 96 2.54 7.70 8.20
C SER A 96 1.31 6.86 7.84
N TYR A 97 1.30 6.23 6.66
CA TYR A 97 0.22 5.31 6.25
C TYR A 97 0.14 4.08 7.17
N ARG A 98 1.29 3.52 7.55
CA ARG A 98 1.33 2.36 8.45
C ARG A 98 0.81 2.69 9.83
N ASP A 99 1.17 3.85 10.35
CA ASP A 99 0.73 4.32 11.66
C ASP A 99 -0.77 4.65 11.65
N ASN A 100 -1.27 5.31 10.59
CA ASN A 100 -2.70 5.57 10.41
C ASN A 100 -3.52 4.27 10.37
N ARG A 101 -3.08 3.24 9.63
CA ARG A 101 -3.75 1.92 9.62
C ARG A 101 -3.87 1.31 11.00
N ASN A 102 -2.84 1.46 11.85
CA ASN A 102 -2.89 0.93 13.20
C ASN A 102 -3.93 1.67 14.05
N THR A 103 -4.12 2.97 13.86
CA THR A 103 -5.16 3.75 14.54
C THR A 103 -6.55 3.37 14.05
N THR A 104 -6.78 3.35 12.72
CA THR A 104 -8.11 3.07 12.13
C THR A 104 -8.64 1.68 12.49
N ALA A 105 -7.78 0.68 12.67
CA ALA A 105 -8.18 -0.67 13.05
C ALA A 105 -8.75 -0.79 14.48
N HIS A 106 -8.53 0.21 15.34
CA HIS A 106 -9.04 0.20 16.72
C HIS A 106 -10.33 1.03 16.88
N ASP A 107 -10.63 1.92 15.94
CA ASP A 107 -11.66 2.96 16.09
C ASP A 107 -12.91 2.70 15.22
N TYR A 108 -13.33 1.43 15.14
CA TYR A 108 -14.46 0.92 14.34
C TYR A 108 -15.81 1.62 14.62
N GLY A 109 -16.00 2.90 14.28
CA GLY A 109 -17.34 3.47 14.20
C GLY A 109 -17.52 4.98 14.29
N GLU A 110 -16.58 5.77 14.80
CA GLU A 110 -16.81 7.24 14.90
C GLU A 110 -15.65 8.05 14.31
N GLY A 111 -14.41 7.58 14.46
CA GLY A 111 -13.21 8.18 13.91
C GLY A 111 -12.69 7.47 12.65
N PHE A 112 -13.49 7.39 11.56
CA PHE A 112 -12.92 7.21 10.21
C PHE A 112 -12.18 8.50 9.80
N ALA A 113 -11.32 8.99 10.70
CA ALA A 113 -10.87 10.35 10.86
C ALA A 113 -10.62 10.93 9.49
N GLU A 114 -11.16 12.12 9.22
CA GLU A 114 -10.91 12.84 7.98
C GLU A 114 -9.44 12.76 7.54
N GLU A 115 -8.52 12.59 8.50
CA GLU A 115 -7.13 12.20 8.32
C GLU A 115 -6.89 11.02 7.37
N THR A 116 -7.55 9.86 7.52
CA THR A 116 -7.40 8.72 6.60
C THR A 116 -7.84 9.11 5.19
N LEU A 117 -8.99 9.79 5.04
CA LEU A 117 -9.42 10.29 3.73
C LEU A 117 -8.44 11.29 3.12
N LYS A 118 -7.85 12.16 3.94
CA LYS A 118 -6.85 13.17 3.52
C LYS A 118 -5.57 12.52 2.98
N ILE A 119 -5.15 11.37 3.53
CA ILE A 119 -3.92 10.68 3.07
C ILE A 119 -4.13 9.75 1.87
N LEU A 120 -5.37 9.31 1.60
CA LEU A 120 -5.65 8.30 0.58
C LEU A 120 -5.20 8.68 -0.85
N PRO A 121 -5.39 9.92 -1.34
CA PRO A 121 -4.90 10.29 -2.66
C PRO A 121 -3.39 10.10 -2.81
N SER A 122 -2.61 10.57 -1.81
CA SER A 122 -1.15 10.39 -1.78
C SER A 122 -0.77 8.92 -1.66
N PHE A 123 -1.47 8.14 -0.83
CA PHE A 123 -1.23 6.71 -0.70
C PHE A 123 -1.47 5.94 -2.00
N ILE A 124 -2.55 6.24 -2.73
CA ILE A 124 -2.87 5.61 -4.02
C ILE A 124 -1.75 5.91 -5.03
N GLN A 125 -1.27 7.15 -5.08
CA GLN A 125 -0.18 7.55 -5.96
C GLN A 125 1.13 6.82 -5.58
N ASP A 126 1.52 6.84 -4.31
CA ASP A 126 2.71 6.16 -3.83
C ASP A 126 2.66 4.64 -4.06
N ALA A 127 1.48 4.02 -3.94
CA ALA A 127 1.28 2.60 -4.23
C ALA A 127 1.46 2.28 -5.72
N ARG A 128 1.03 3.17 -6.62
CA ARG A 128 1.26 3.07 -8.07
C ARG A 128 2.75 3.20 -8.39
N GLU A 129 3.43 4.17 -7.80
CA GLU A 129 4.87 4.37 -7.98
C GLU A 129 5.66 3.16 -7.52
N LEU A 130 5.35 2.60 -6.36
CA LEU A 130 5.96 1.36 -5.89
C LEU A 130 5.68 0.19 -6.84
N SER A 131 4.45 0.04 -7.33
CA SER A 131 4.09 -1.00 -8.30
C SER A 131 4.92 -0.88 -9.58
N ASN A 132 5.08 0.34 -10.10
CA ASN A 132 5.88 0.61 -11.30
C ASN A 132 7.36 0.31 -11.05
N ALA A 133 7.95 0.79 -9.95
CA ALA A 133 9.34 0.53 -9.60
C ALA A 133 9.63 -0.97 -9.46
N LEU A 134 8.71 -1.72 -8.84
CA LEU A 134 8.80 -3.18 -8.74
C LEU A 134 8.65 -3.85 -10.11
N CYS A 135 7.71 -3.40 -10.93
CA CYS A 135 7.53 -3.91 -12.29
C CYS A 135 8.81 -3.71 -13.10
N GLU A 136 9.31 -2.48 -13.21
CA GLU A 136 10.53 -2.14 -13.96
C GLU A 136 11.74 -2.96 -13.50
N ARG A 137 11.90 -3.12 -12.18
CA ARG A 137 13.05 -3.82 -11.62
C ARG A 137 13.01 -5.34 -11.79
N PHE A 138 11.81 -5.93 -11.89
CA PHE A 138 11.59 -7.38 -11.93
C PHE A 138 10.96 -7.89 -13.24
N SER A 139 10.75 -7.03 -14.24
CA SER A 139 10.26 -7.41 -15.58
C SER A 139 11.30 -8.15 -16.44
N GLY A 140 12.54 -8.31 -15.97
CA GLY A 140 13.61 -9.01 -16.69
C GLY A 140 13.77 -10.49 -16.32
N SER A 141 12.98 -11.38 -16.96
CA SER A 141 13.34 -12.78 -17.31
C SER A 141 12.29 -13.36 -18.28
N ASN A 142 11.93 -12.64 -19.34
CA ASN A 142 11.12 -13.23 -20.43
C ASN A 142 11.54 -12.80 -21.83
N ASP A 143 12.79 -12.34 -21.99
CA ASP A 143 13.43 -12.25 -23.30
C ASP A 143 14.34 -13.46 -23.46
N LEU A 144 13.79 -14.51 -24.08
CA LEU A 144 14.38 -15.40 -25.10
C LEU A 144 13.35 -16.50 -25.45
#